data_AF-A0A7H9VWP7-F1
#
_entry.id   AF-A0A7H9VWP7-F1
#
_cell.length_a   1.000
_cell.length_b   1.000
_cell.length_c   1.000
_cell.angle_alpha   90.00
_cell.angle_beta   90.00
_cell.angle_gamma   90.00
#
_symmetry.space_group_name_H-M   'P 1'
#
loop_
_entity.id
_entity.type
_entity.pdbx_description
1 polymer ?
#
loop_
_entity_poly.entity_id
_entity_poly.type
_entity_poly.pdbx_seq_one_letter_code
_entity_poly.pdbx_strand_id
1 'polypeptide(L)'
;MRGREALDWSNDSCPVSNEPAKEALPRMGDFAEFICDTCGRFRISLSSLKEIRLHDAPSRQGFLESAKRAAPKGSIPFIKDI
;
A
#
# COMPACT_ATOMS: atom_id res chain seq x y z
N MET A 1 7.29 -0.29 -32.60
CA MET A 1 6.77 -0.98 -31.39
C MET A 1 7.27 -0.23 -30.16
N ARG A 2 6.35 0.25 -29.32
CA ARG A 2 6.48 0.88 -27.97
C ARG A 2 5.44 2.02 -27.92
N GLY A 3 4.50 2.10 -26.99
CA GLY A 3 4.10 1.27 -25.87
C GLY A 3 2.60 1.54 -25.62
N ARG A 4 1.91 0.61 -24.98
CA ARG A 4 0.47 0.72 -24.70
C ARG A 4 0.25 1.86 -23.72
N GLU A 5 -0.30 2.95 -24.22
CA GLU A 5 -0.95 3.97 -23.42
C GLU A 5 -2.23 3.36 -22.84
N ALA A 6 -2.12 2.88 -21.60
CA ALA A 6 -3.27 2.65 -20.73
C ALA A 6 -2.98 3.41 -19.43
N LEU A 7 -3.07 4.75 -19.49
CA LEU A 7 -3.30 5.55 -18.28
C LEU A 7 -4.76 5.34 -17.89
N ASP A 8 -5.06 4.18 -17.28
CA ASP A 8 -6.24 4.03 -16.46
C ASP A 8 -5.88 4.59 -15.08
N TRP A 9 -6.59 5.62 -14.64
CA TRP A 9 -6.30 6.32 -13.38
C TRP A 9 -6.83 5.54 -12.17
N SER A 10 -6.62 4.23 -12.14
CA SER A 10 -7.01 3.34 -11.03
C SER A 10 -5.84 3.11 -10.08
N ASN A 11 -5.28 4.18 -9.51
CA ASN A 11 -4.60 4.10 -8.21
C ASN A 11 -3.38 3.13 -8.12
N ASP A 12 -2.68 2.85 -9.23
CA ASP A 12 -1.55 1.89 -9.36
C ASP A 12 -0.23 2.32 -8.67
N SER A 13 -0.26 3.28 -7.74
CA SER A 13 0.93 3.73 -7.01
C SER A 13 0.88 3.28 -5.56
N CYS A 14 1.98 2.65 -5.11
CA CYS A 14 2.20 2.23 -3.75
C CYS A 14 1.97 3.43 -2.81
N PRO A 15 1.03 3.36 -1.87
CA PRO A 15 0.77 4.48 -0.95
C PRO A 15 1.97 4.81 -0.05
N VAL A 16 2.92 3.87 0.10
CA VAL A 16 4.11 4.03 0.93
C VAL A 16 5.29 4.59 0.14
N SER A 17 5.64 3.99 -1.00
CA SER A 17 6.83 4.36 -1.79
C SER A 17 6.55 5.23 -3.01
N ASN A 18 5.30 5.45 -3.40
CA ASN A 18 4.88 6.04 -4.68
C ASN A 18 5.31 5.28 -5.95
N GLU A 19 6.00 4.15 -5.81
CA GLU A 19 6.36 3.27 -6.92
C GLU A 19 5.14 2.51 -7.48
N PRO A 20 5.19 2.00 -8.71
CA PRO A 20 4.14 1.14 -9.24
C PRO A 20 3.84 -0.04 -8.29
N ALA A 21 2.55 -0.25 -8.00
CA ALA A 21 2.10 -1.35 -7.15
C ALA A 21 0.78 -1.92 -7.69
N LYS A 22 0.57 -3.21 -7.44
CA LYS A 22 -0.70 -3.87 -7.74
C LYS A 22 -1.59 -3.80 -6.52
N GLU A 23 -2.74 -3.14 -6.63
CA GLU A 23 -3.83 -3.27 -5.67
C GLU A 23 -4.57 -4.59 -5.93
N ALA A 24 -4.67 -5.46 -4.94
CA ALA A 24 -5.42 -6.70 -5.07
C ALA A 24 -6.92 -6.37 -5.01
N LEU A 25 -7.60 -6.48 -6.17
CA LEU A 25 -9.05 -6.35 -6.28
C LEU A 25 -9.73 -7.74 -6.29
N PRO A 26 -10.97 -7.87 -5.76
CA PRO A 26 -11.76 -6.83 -5.09
C PRO A 26 -11.21 -6.50 -3.70
N ARG A 27 -11.48 -5.27 -3.21
CA ARG A 27 -11.21 -4.91 -1.81
C ARG A 27 -11.96 -5.86 -0.90
N MET A 28 -11.23 -6.67 -0.15
CA MET A 28 -11.79 -7.65 0.77
C MET A 28 -12.08 -6.96 2.10
N GLY A 29 -13.31 -6.52 2.32
CA GLY A 29 -13.71 -5.84 3.55
C GLY A 29 -13.18 -4.40 3.66
N ASP A 30 -12.73 -4.01 4.86
CA ASP A 30 -12.36 -2.61 5.19
C ASP A 30 -10.89 -2.26 4.92
N PHE A 31 -10.21 -3.03 4.07
CA PHE A 31 -8.81 -2.79 3.72
C PHE A 31 -8.54 -2.97 2.23
N ALA A 32 -7.51 -2.27 1.75
CA ALA A 32 -6.89 -2.49 0.46
C ALA A 32 -5.56 -3.25 0.68
N GLU A 33 -5.31 -4.24 -0.16
CA GLU A 33 -4.05 -4.99 -0.16
C GLU A 33 -3.20 -4.56 -1.35
N PHE A 34 -1.93 -4.27 -1.09
CA PHE A 34 -0.97 -3.81 -2.09
C PHE A 34 0.19 -4.78 -2.20
N ILE A 35 0.64 -5.02 -3.42
CA ILE A 35 1.86 -5.74 -3.74
C ILE A 35 2.79 -4.78 -4.48
N CYS A 36 3.86 -4.41 -3.81
CA CYS A 36 4.89 -3.51 -4.33
C CYS A 36 6.25 -4.21 -4.27
N ASP A 37 7.05 -4.09 -5.33
CA ASP A 37 8.36 -4.75 -5.39
C ASP A 37 9.35 -4.20 -4.36
N THR A 38 9.21 -2.91 -3.98
CA THR A 38 10.05 -2.26 -2.97
C THR A 38 9.56 -2.52 -1.54
N CYS A 39 8.25 -2.38 -1.32
CA CYS A 39 7.66 -2.43 0.03
C CYS A 39 7.26 -3.85 0.45
N GLY A 40 7.13 -4.77 -0.52
CA GLY A 40 6.55 -6.09 -0.36
C GLY A 40 5.02 -6.06 -0.40
N ARG A 41 4.41 -7.11 0.15
CA ARG A 41 2.96 -7.26 0.28
C ARG A 41 2.50 -6.72 1.63
N PHE A 42 1.52 -5.82 1.64
CA PHE A 42 0.95 -5.24 2.86
C PHE A 42 -0.51 -4.84 2.66
N ARG A 43 -1.22 -4.59 3.75
CA ARG A 43 -2.61 -4.12 3.78
C ARG A 43 -2.68 -2.75 4.42
N ILE A 44 -3.62 -1.92 3.98
CA ILE A 44 -3.95 -0.64 4.61
C ILE A 44 -5.46 -0.55 4.79
N SER A 45 -5.92 -0.13 5.96
CA SER A 45 -7.34 0.16 6.18
C SER A 45 -7.82 1.27 5.23
N LEU A 46 -9.09 1.23 4.81
CA LEU A 46 -9.58 2.25 3.86
C LEU A 46 -9.61 3.67 4.45
N SER A 47 -9.76 3.81 5.78
CA SER A 47 -9.59 5.09 6.48
C SER A 47 -8.14 5.58 6.37
N SER A 48 -7.18 4.74 6.77
CA SER A 48 -5.76 5.10 6.77
C SER A 48 -5.17 5.25 5.37
N LEU A 49 -5.78 4.68 4.32
CA LEU A 49 -5.30 4.84 2.94
C LEU A 49 -5.38 6.29 2.45
N LYS A 50 -6.35 7.07 2.94
CA LYS A 50 -6.45 8.51 2.62
C LYS A 50 -5.43 9.31 3.41
N GLU A 51 -5.27 8.98 4.69
CA GLU A 51 -4.37 9.68 5.61
C GLU A 51 -2.91 9.45 5.28
N ILE A 52 -2.50 8.21 4.97
CA ILE A 52 -1.10 7.88 4.68
C ILE A 52 -0.51 8.74 3.56
N ARG A 53 -1.32 9.15 2.58
CA ARG A 53 -0.90 9.97 1.44
C ARG A 53 -0.62 11.42 1.81
N LEU A 54 -1.08 11.88 2.97
CA LEU A 54 -0.82 13.21 3.50
C LEU A 54 0.54 13.32 4.20
N HIS A 55 1.18 12.18 4.48
CA HIS A 55 2.48 12.13 5.15
C HIS A 55 3.65 12.07 4.15
N ASP A 56 4.81 12.55 4.60
CA ASP A 56 6.06 12.46 3.85
C ASP A 56 6.55 11.01 3.68
N ALA A 57 7.44 10.76 2.72
CA ALA A 57 7.93 9.41 2.41
C ALA A 57 8.58 8.69 3.62
N PRO A 58 9.46 9.32 4.42
CA PRO A 58 9.98 8.73 5.65
C PRO A 58 8.87 8.29 6.63
N SER A 59 7.90 9.16 6.91
CA SER A 59 6.78 8.86 7.81
C SER A 59 5.96 7.65 7.30
N ARG A 60 5.68 7.61 6.01
CA ARG A 60 4.96 6.51 5.37
C ARG A 60 5.68 5.17 5.53
N GLN A 61 7.00 5.16 5.36
CA GLN A 61 7.79 3.96 5.64
C GLN A 61 7.80 3.58 7.12
N GLY A 62 7.83 4.56 8.01
CA GLY A 62 7.68 4.32 9.45
C GLY A 62 6.40 3.56 9.81
N PHE A 63 5.27 3.89 9.17
CA PHE A 63 4.01 3.16 9.37
C PHE A 63 4.09 1.70 8.89
N LEU A 64 4.67 1.47 7.71
CA LEU A 64 4.83 0.10 7.18
C LEU A 64 5.77 -0.74 8.06
N GLU A 65 6.89 -0.18 8.51
CA GLU A 65 7.84 -0.87 9.38
C GLU A 65 7.22 -1.18 10.76
N SER A 66 6.41 -0.27 11.29
CA SER A 66 5.65 -0.51 12.52
C SER A 66 4.64 -1.66 12.34
N ALA A 67 3.92 -1.68 11.21
CA ALA A 67 2.99 -2.76 10.88
C ALA A 67 3.70 -4.11 10.69
N LYS A 68 4.89 -4.13 10.07
CA LYS A 68 5.72 -5.34 9.93
C LYS A 68 6.16 -5.89 11.28
N ARG A 69 6.53 -5.03 12.23
CA ARG A 69 6.94 -5.42 13.59
C ARG A 69 5.77 -5.96 14.42
N ALA A 70 4.58 -5.38 14.24
CA ALA A 70 3.37 -5.80 14.93
C ALA A 70 2.76 -7.10 14.35
N ALA A 71 3.03 -7.41 13.08
CA ALA A 71 2.48 -8.59 12.42
C ALA A 71 3.07 -9.90 12.98
N PRO A 72 2.24 -10.90 13.31
CA PRO A 72 2.73 -12.23 13.63
C PRO A 72 3.55 -12.82 12.49
N LYS A 73 4.53 -13.68 12.80
CA LYS A 73 5.37 -14.33 11.78
C LYS A 73 4.49 -15.03 10.73
N GLY A 74 4.76 -14.73 9.45
CA GLY A 74 4.01 -15.29 8.32
C GLY A 74 2.70 -14.58 7.99
N SER A 75 2.32 -13.54 8.74
CA SER A 75 1.14 -12.72 8.45
C SER A 75 1.48 -11.52 7.56
N ILE A 76 0.49 -11.04 6.80
CA ILE A 76 0.63 -9.84 5.97
C ILE A 76 0.59 -8.60 6.90
N PRO A 77 1.58 -7.71 6.86
CA PRO A 77 1.56 -6.46 7.61
C PRO A 77 0.31 -5.64 7.32
N PHE A 78 -0.32 -5.12 8.37
CA PHE A 78 -1.54 -4.34 8.26
C PHE A 78 -1.38 -2.96 8.90
N ILE A 79 -1.43 -1.93 8.06
CA ILE A 79 -1.40 -0.53 8.47
C ILE A 79 -2.83 -0.08 8.77
N LYS A 80 -3.02 0.37 10.00
CA LYS A 80 -4.28 0.88 10.52
C LYS A 80 -3.98 1.95 11.56
N ASP A 81 -4.97 2.79 11.85
CA ASP A 81 -4.91 3.79 12.93
C ASP A 81 -3.72 4.77 12.75
N ILE A 82 -3.63 5.41 11.56
CA ILE A 82 -2.65 6.47 11.24
C ILE A 82 -3.11 7.80 11.83
#